data_AF-A0A3N7IP94-F1
#
_entry.id   AF-A0A3N7IP94-F1
#
_cell.length_a   1.000
_cell.length_b   1.000
_cell.length_c   1.000
_cell.angle_alpha   90.00
_cell.angle_beta   90.00
_cell.angle_gamma   90.00
#
_symmetry.space_group_name_H-M   'P 1'
#
loop_
_entity.id
_entity.type
_entity.pdbx_description
1 polymer ?
#
loop_
_entity_poly.entity_id
_entity_poly.type
_entity_poly.pdbx_seq_one_letter_code
_entity_poly.pdbx_strand_id
1 'polypeptide(L)'
;MKQRSTVADYFIHAFLMLLAVISISPFYNVIITSFADPAAVNEQSFYLIPTSFDLSSYEMLLKGSYIGYSVMNSLIVTFVGTLVNMLVTTCGAYALSKKGMPGR
;
A
#
# COMPACT_ATOMS: atom_id res chain seq x y z
N MET A 1 -12.57 33.28 10.46
CA MET A 1 -12.88 32.49 11.68
C MET A 1 -11.56 31.98 12.25
N LYS A 2 -11.01 32.63 13.28
CA LYS A 2 -9.74 32.22 13.93
C LYS A 2 -10.02 31.01 14.82
N GLN A 3 -9.54 29.83 14.43
CA GLN A 3 -9.54 28.66 15.31
C GLN A 3 -8.64 28.97 16.52
N ARG A 4 -9.22 28.98 17.72
CA ARG A 4 -8.45 28.90 18.96
C ARG A 4 -7.93 27.47 19.01
N SER A 5 -6.65 27.26 18.74
CA SER A 5 -6.04 25.94 18.92
C SER A 5 -6.19 25.56 20.39
N THR A 6 -7.07 24.60 20.62
CA THR A 6 -7.31 24.07 21.96
C THR A 6 -6.15 23.14 22.28
N VAL A 7 -5.76 23.01 23.55
CA VAL A 7 -4.69 22.07 23.98
C VAL A 7 -4.96 20.65 23.47
N ALA A 8 -6.25 20.29 23.32
CA ALA A 8 -6.69 19.06 22.68
C ALA A 8 -6.22 18.90 21.23
N ASP A 9 -6.17 19.97 20.42
CA ASP A 9 -5.73 19.91 19.03
C ASP A 9 -4.25 19.53 18.95
N TYR A 10 -3.40 20.12 19.80
CA TYR A 10 -1.98 19.76 19.86
C TYR A 10 -1.77 18.30 20.26
N PHE A 11 -2.57 17.80 21.22
CA PHE A 11 -2.52 16.39 21.61
C PHE A 11 -2.95 15.46 20.47
N ILE A 12 -4.03 15.79 19.76
CA ILE A 12 -4.51 15.03 18.60
C ILE A 12 -3.43 15.02 17.50
N HIS A 13 -2.81 16.16 17.20
CA HIS A 13 -1.75 16.23 16.19
C HIS A 13 -0.52 15.42 16.59
N ALA A 14 -0.09 15.50 17.85
CA ALA A 14 1.03 14.69 18.37
C ALA A 14 0.73 13.18 18.28
N PHE A 15 -0.50 12.79 18.64
CA PHE A 15 -0.95 11.40 18.55
C PHE A 15 -1.00 10.90 17.09
N LEU A 16 -1.59 11.69 16.17
CA LEU A 16 -1.63 11.36 14.75
C LEU A 16 -0.23 11.30 14.12
N MET A 17 0.68 12.19 14.53
CA MET A 17 2.07 12.16 14.07
C MET A 17 2.79 10.89 14.53
N LEU A 18 2.59 10.47 15.78
CA LEU A 18 3.16 9.23 16.30
C LEU A 18 2.60 8.00 15.56
N LEU A 19 1.27 7.95 15.32
CA LEU A 19 0.66 6.90 14.51
C LEU A 19 1.23 6.85 13.09
N ALA A 20 1.41 8.01 12.45
CA ALA A 20 1.99 8.09 11.11
C ALA A 20 3.40 7.51 11.08
N VAL A 21 4.26 7.84 12.06
CA VAL A 21 5.62 7.29 12.14
C VAL A 21 5.60 5.77 12.32
N ILE A 22 4.75 5.25 13.20
CA ILE A 22 4.62 3.80 13.43
C ILE A 22 4.13 3.10 12.16
N SER A 23 3.16 3.67 11.44
CA SER A 23 2.65 3.10 10.18
C SER A 23 3.69 3.14 9.05
N ILE A 24 4.57 4.14 9.00
CA ILE A 24 5.61 4.26 7.96
C ILE A 24 6.83 3.36 8.27
N SER A 25 7.13 3.11 9.54
CA SER A 25 8.25 2.27 9.99
C SER A 25 8.39 0.90 9.27
N PRO A 26 7.33 0.10 9.08
CA PRO A 26 7.44 -1.17 8.33
C PRO A 26 7.80 -0.95 6.86
N PHE A 27 7.25 0.08 6.21
CA PHE A 27 7.59 0.38 4.81
C PHE A 27 9.05 0.81 4.65
N TYR A 28 9.57 1.61 5.60
CA TYR A 28 10.97 1.99 5.63
C TYR A 28 11.90 0.77 5.73
N ASN A 29 11.57 -0.19 6.61
CA ASN A 29 12.33 -1.44 6.73
C ASN A 29 12.29 -2.27 5.44
N VAL A 30 11.12 -2.38 4.78
CA VAL A 30 11.00 -3.09 3.49
C VAL A 30 11.90 -2.45 2.43
N ILE A 31 11.95 -1.11 2.36
CA ILE A 31 12.81 -0.42 1.39
C ILE A 31 14.29 -0.71 1.68
N ILE A 32 14.74 -0.54 2.93
CA ILE A 32 16.15 -0.77 3.29
C ILE A 32 16.57 -2.22 3.00
N THR A 33 15.78 -3.17 3.49
CA THR A 33 16.07 -4.60 3.33
C THR A 33 16.05 -5.03 1.87
N SER A 34 15.24 -4.38 1.01
CA SER A 34 15.20 -4.68 -0.42
C SER A 34 16.46 -4.27 -1.18
N PHE A 35 17.27 -3.35 -0.64
CA PHE A 35 18.56 -2.93 -1.19
C PHE A 35 19.77 -3.47 -0.41
N ALA A 36 19.54 -4.24 0.65
CA ALA A 36 20.60 -4.81 1.47
C ALA A 36 21.07 -6.16 0.92
N ASP A 37 22.34 -6.51 1.19
CA ASP A 37 22.89 -7.83 0.85
C ASP A 37 22.13 -8.93 1.63
N PRO A 38 21.59 -9.96 0.96
CA PRO A 38 20.90 -11.09 1.59
C PRO A 38 21.69 -11.76 2.72
N ALA A 39 23.03 -11.81 2.63
CA ALA A 39 23.87 -12.38 3.68
C ALA A 39 23.83 -11.50 4.94
N ALA A 40 23.92 -10.19 4.76
CA ALA A 40 23.94 -9.22 5.84
C ALA A 40 22.55 -9.10 6.52
N VAL A 41 21.46 -9.19 5.75
CA VAL A 41 20.07 -9.25 6.26
C VAL A 41 19.82 -10.45 7.18
N ASN A 42 20.46 -11.60 6.93
CA ASN A 42 20.32 -12.79 7.78
C ASN A 42 21.06 -12.69 9.12
N GLU A 43 22.11 -11.88 9.21
CA GLU A 43 22.92 -11.73 10.42
C GLU A 43 22.39 -10.68 11.40
N GLN A 44 21.66 -9.66 10.92
CA GLN A 44 21.12 -8.60 11.77
C GLN A 44 19.58 -8.64 11.83
N SER A 45 19.01 -8.86 13.03
CA SER A 45 17.56 -8.87 13.24
C SER A 45 16.86 -7.51 13.07
N PHE A 46 17.61 -6.39 12.97
CA PHE A 46 17.04 -5.05 12.89
C PHE A 46 17.88 -4.13 11.97
N TYR A 47 17.41 -3.89 10.75
CA TYR A 47 18.06 -3.11 9.70
C TYR A 47 17.55 -1.67 9.68
N LEU A 48 18.09 -0.80 10.55
CA LEU A 48 17.75 0.63 10.58
C LEU A 48 18.55 1.47 9.56
N ILE A 49 19.77 1.04 9.22
CA ILE A 49 20.68 1.74 8.30
C ILE A 49 21.35 0.69 7.40
N PRO A 50 21.34 0.84 6.07
CA PRO A 50 21.99 -0.12 5.18
C PRO A 50 23.50 -0.14 5.40
N THR A 51 24.05 -1.30 5.76
CA THR A 51 25.49 -1.55 5.90
C THR A 51 26.16 -1.83 4.56
N SER A 52 25.39 -2.35 3.59
CA SER A 52 25.80 -2.62 2.21
C SER A 52 24.63 -2.32 1.27
N PHE A 53 24.95 -1.89 0.05
CA PHE A 53 23.97 -1.65 -1.02
C PHE A 53 24.19 -2.67 -2.12
N ASP A 54 23.21 -3.55 -2.33
CA ASP A 54 23.26 -4.62 -3.33
C ASP A 54 21.97 -4.66 -4.17
N LEU A 55 22.13 -4.74 -5.49
CA LEU A 55 21.04 -4.87 -6.46
C LEU A 55 20.91 -6.28 -7.03
N SER A 56 21.78 -7.22 -6.62
CA SER A 56 21.78 -8.60 -7.10
C SER A 56 20.41 -9.28 -6.91
N SER A 57 19.74 -9.01 -5.79
CA SER A 57 18.39 -9.48 -5.47
C SER A 57 17.38 -9.07 -6.54
N TYR A 58 17.40 -7.80 -6.98
CA TYR A 58 16.51 -7.32 -8.03
C TYR A 58 16.83 -7.95 -9.39
N GLU A 59 18.11 -8.11 -9.73
CA GLU A 59 18.48 -8.80 -10.96
C GLU A 59 18.01 -10.26 -10.97
N MET A 60 18.15 -10.97 -9.85
CA MET A 60 17.69 -12.35 -9.70
C MET A 60 16.18 -12.45 -9.87
N LEU A 61 15.43 -11.52 -9.27
CA LEU A 61 13.98 -11.42 -9.40
C LEU A 61 13.57 -11.15 -10.87
N LEU A 62 14.23 -10.22 -11.55
CA LEU A 62 13.93 -9.86 -12.94
C LEU A 62 14.37 -10.91 -13.97
N LYS A 63 15.46 -11.64 -13.70
CA LYS A 63 15.90 -12.80 -14.51
C LYS A 63 14.96 -13.99 -14.37
N GLY A 64 14.28 -14.11 -13.23
CA GLY A 64 13.24 -15.11 -12.99
C GLY A 64 12.02 -14.86 -13.87
N SER A 65 11.67 -15.81 -14.74
CA SER A 65 10.51 -15.71 -15.64
C SER A 65 9.17 -15.56 -14.90
N TYR A 66 9.07 -16.01 -13.65
CA TYR A 66 7.83 -16.10 -12.89
C TYR A 66 7.24 -14.74 -12.45
N ILE A 67 8.08 -13.75 -12.16
CA ILE A 67 7.62 -12.45 -11.62
C ILE A 67 6.86 -11.67 -12.69
N GLY A 68 7.34 -11.67 -13.94
CA GLY A 68 6.66 -11.01 -15.05
C GLY A 68 5.24 -11.55 -15.25
N TYR A 69 5.08 -12.88 -15.27
CA TYR A 69 3.75 -13.50 -15.37
C TYR A 69 2.87 -13.22 -14.16
N SER A 70 3.43 -13.22 -12.95
CA SER A 70 2.67 -12.97 -11.71
C SER A 70 2.13 -11.54 -11.63
N VAL A 71 2.94 -10.56 -12.01
CA VAL A 71 2.53 -9.15 -12.11
C VAL A 71 1.46 -8.99 -13.20
N MET A 72 1.65 -9.60 -14.36
CA MET A 72 0.68 -9.54 -15.46
C MET A 72 -0.68 -10.14 -15.04
N ASN A 73 -0.68 -11.32 -14.42
CA ASN A 73 -1.91 -11.96 -13.93
C ASN A 73 -2.62 -11.09 -12.89
N SER A 74 -1.89 -10.50 -11.95
CA SER A 74 -2.46 -9.61 -10.93
C SER A 74 -3.11 -8.38 -11.55
N LEU A 75 -2.46 -7.78 -12.55
CA LEU A 75 -3.00 -6.64 -13.30
C LEU A 75 -4.27 -7.01 -14.07
N ILE A 76 -4.27 -8.14 -14.78
CA ILE A 76 -5.44 -8.61 -15.53
C ILE A 76 -6.61 -8.86 -14.60
N VAL A 77 -6.40 -9.60 -13.51
CA VAL A 77 -7.46 -9.94 -12.55
C VAL A 77 -8.02 -8.67 -11.89
N THR A 78 -7.15 -7.75 -11.47
CA THR A 78 -7.59 -6.48 -10.87
C THR A 78 -8.37 -5.64 -11.86
N PHE A 79 -7.86 -5.46 -13.08
CA PHE A 79 -8.49 -4.62 -14.09
C PHE A 79 -9.85 -5.15 -14.54
N VAL A 80 -9.91 -6.44 -14.89
CA VAL A 80 -11.17 -7.10 -15.29
C VAL A 80 -12.15 -7.12 -14.11
N GLY A 81 -11.67 -7.45 -12.91
CA GLY A 81 -12.48 -7.45 -11.70
C GLY A 81 -13.08 -6.08 -11.39
N THR A 82 -12.29 -5.01 -11.46
CA THR A 82 -12.77 -3.64 -11.27
C THR A 82 -13.77 -3.23 -12.35
N LEU A 83 -13.52 -3.54 -13.63
CA LEU A 83 -14.45 -3.22 -14.71
C LEU A 83 -15.81 -3.89 -14.50
N VAL A 84 -15.82 -5.20 -14.24
CA VAL A 84 -17.06 -5.95 -14.00
C VAL A 84 -17.79 -5.43 -12.76
N ASN A 85 -17.07 -5.19 -11.66
CA ASN A 85 -17.64 -4.65 -10.43
C ASN A 85 -18.26 -3.26 -10.67
N MET A 86 -17.53 -2.35 -11.31
CA MET A 86 -18.03 -1.02 -11.62
C MET A 86 -19.27 -1.09 -12.52
N LEU A 87 -19.29 -1.93 -13.57
CA LEU A 87 -20.46 -2.10 -14.43
C LEU A 87 -21.69 -2.55 -13.66
N VAL A 88 -21.57 -3.60 -12.84
CA VAL A 88 -22.69 -4.13 -12.05
C VAL A 88 -23.17 -3.13 -11.01
N THR A 89 -22.24 -2.55 -10.24
CA THR A 89 -22.58 -1.60 -9.16
C THR A 89 -23.16 -0.31 -9.71
N THR A 90 -22.66 0.21 -10.84
CA THR A 90 -23.22 1.44 -11.43
C THR A 90 -24.60 1.20 -12.04
N CYS A 91 -24.82 0.08 -12.72
CA CYS A 91 -26.15 -0.28 -13.23
C CYS A 91 -27.16 -0.45 -12.09
N GLY A 92 -26.77 -1.15 -11.01
CA GLY A 92 -27.60 -1.31 -9.82
C GLY A 92 -27.87 0.03 -9.11
N ALA A 93 -26.84 0.84 -8.89
CA ALA A 93 -26.97 2.16 -8.29
C ALA A 93 -27.85 3.11 -9.13
N TYR A 94 -27.78 3.03 -10.46
CA TYR A 94 -28.63 3.81 -11.35
C TYR A 94 -30.11 3.41 -11.23
N ALA A 95 -30.40 2.11 -11.22
CA ALA A 95 -31.76 1.60 -10.98
C ALA A 95 -32.29 2.08 -9.62
N LEU A 96 -31.47 1.96 -8.57
CA LEU A 96 -31.76 2.46 -7.22
C LEU A 96 -31.66 3.99 -7.08
N SER A 97 -31.34 4.75 -8.13
CA SER A 97 -31.30 6.22 -8.09
C SER A 97 -32.62 6.85 -8.57
N LYS A 98 -33.38 6.17 -9.44
CA LYS A 98 -34.68 6.65 -9.94
C LYS A 98 -35.85 6.47 -8.95
N LYS A 99 -36.46 7.57 -8.48
CA LYS A 99 -37.60 7.55 -7.54
C LYS A 99 -38.80 6.87 -8.22
N GLY A 100 -39.34 5.82 -7.59
CA GLY A 100 -40.51 5.08 -8.10
C GLY A 100 -40.24 3.64 -8.58
N MET A 101 -39.02 3.12 -8.40
CA MET A 101 -38.74 1.71 -8.70
C MET A 101 -39.40 0.79 -7.64
N PRO A 102 -40.22 -0.19 -8.04
CA PRO A 102 -40.84 -1.12 -7.08
C PRO A 102 -39.75 -1.98 -6.42
N GLY A 103 -39.67 -1.93 -5.08
CA GLY A 103 -38.61 -2.58 -4.30
C GLY A 103 -37.45 -1.67 -3.84
N ARG A 104 -37.54 -0.36 -4.09
CA ARG A 104 -36.73 0.67 -3.41
C ARG A 104 -37.31 1.11 -2.07
#